data_AF-E9DK05-F1
#
_entry.id   AF-E9DK05-F1
#
_cell.length_a   1.000
_cell.length_b   1.000
_cell.length_c   1.000
_cell.angle_alpha   90.00
_cell.angle_beta   90.00
_cell.angle_gamma   90.00
#
_symmetry.space_group_name_H-M   'P 1'
#
loop_
_entity.id
_entity.type
_entity.pdbx_description
1 polymer ?
#
loop_
_entity_poly.entity_id
_entity_poly.type
_entity_poly.pdbx_seq_one_letter_code
_entity_poly.pdbx_strand_id
1 'polypeptide(L)'
;MSPNSPSTDLPFTDTSQIFHLYLTKSNTNWNLTLADKTPLYYVRTLVFTFGRPEITLHAGNTRNGDVVAVSNFLKLSSKSKLGLGDPDNVGEMVWEDLTKESRDHSRYRFEMTVPSGSGFERKGFLWKRTSSVGVDGSKPSVLSARNFKFVDEQTEEVLGAYTNNGLKSIKKQGKFQLNTSYGKDFETMFLLSGLTILERTIRREAARHSGGGGA
;
A
#
# COMPACT_ATOMS: atom_id res chain seq x y z
N MET A 1 -10.46 -30.37 -24.33
CA MET A 1 -9.26 -29.90 -23.62
C MET A 1 -9.32 -28.38 -23.58
N SER A 2 -9.69 -27.80 -22.45
CA SER A 2 -9.70 -26.35 -22.29
C SER A 2 -8.25 -25.85 -22.24
N PRO A 3 -7.89 -24.77 -22.95
CA PRO A 3 -6.55 -24.20 -22.82
C PRO A 3 -6.38 -23.67 -21.40
N ASN A 4 -5.29 -24.06 -20.74
CA ASN A 4 -4.87 -23.47 -19.47
C ASN A 4 -4.76 -21.96 -19.66
N SER A 5 -5.66 -21.18 -19.04
CA SER A 5 -5.49 -19.73 -18.95
C SER A 5 -4.13 -19.45 -18.31
N PRO A 6 -3.31 -18.53 -18.87
CA PRO A 6 -2.01 -18.20 -18.28
C PRO A 6 -2.22 -17.73 -16.83
N SER A 7 -1.41 -18.26 -15.92
CA SER A 7 -1.46 -17.94 -14.50
C SER A 7 -1.35 -16.42 -14.32
N THR A 8 -2.39 -15.84 -13.74
CA THR A 8 -2.60 -14.39 -13.59
C THR A 8 -2.00 -13.86 -12.27
N ASP A 9 -1.23 -14.69 -11.56
CA ASP A 9 -0.63 -14.38 -10.27
C ASP A 9 0.79 -13.86 -10.44
N LEU A 10 1.18 -12.93 -9.58
CA LEU A 10 2.56 -12.48 -9.46
C LEU A 10 3.42 -13.69 -9.00
N PRO A 11 4.43 -14.12 -9.79
CA PRO A 11 5.22 -15.29 -9.44
C PRO A 11 5.95 -15.07 -8.12
N PHE A 12 6.10 -16.14 -7.35
CA PHE A 12 6.99 -16.14 -6.19
C PHE A 12 8.43 -16.26 -6.65
N THR A 13 9.29 -15.54 -5.95
CA THR A 13 10.75 -15.52 -6.06
C THR A 13 11.31 -15.89 -4.69
N ASP A 14 12.60 -16.23 -4.60
CA ASP A 14 13.23 -16.58 -3.32
C ASP A 14 13.20 -15.42 -2.30
N THR A 15 13.03 -14.19 -2.79
CA THR A 15 12.91 -12.96 -2.00
C THR A 15 11.47 -12.53 -1.75
N SER A 16 10.48 -13.34 -2.16
CA SER A 16 9.08 -12.98 -2.02
C SER A 16 8.58 -13.00 -0.59
N GLN A 17 7.91 -11.92 -0.19
CA GLN A 17 7.28 -11.79 1.11
C GLN A 17 5.81 -11.40 0.96
N ILE A 18 4.92 -12.12 1.65
CA ILE A 18 3.50 -11.82 1.72
C ILE A 18 3.17 -11.11 3.02
N PHE A 19 2.35 -10.07 2.92
CA PHE A 19 1.76 -9.37 4.04
C PHE A 19 0.23 -9.44 3.96
N HIS A 20 -0.42 -9.81 5.05
CA HIS A 20 -1.86 -9.82 5.15
C HIS A 20 -2.38 -8.55 5.84
N LEU A 21 -3.39 -7.93 5.24
CA LEU A 21 -4.04 -6.75 5.79
C LEU A 21 -5.39 -7.13 6.42
N TYR A 22 -5.56 -6.81 7.70
CA TYR A 22 -6.78 -7.08 8.46
C TYR A 22 -7.34 -5.81 9.08
N LEU A 23 -8.67 -5.68 9.15
CA LEU A 23 -9.31 -4.72 10.05
C LEU A 23 -9.08 -5.09 11.50
N THR A 24 -8.78 -4.09 12.31
CA THR A 24 -8.75 -4.20 13.78
C THR A 24 -10.17 -4.37 14.35
N LYS A 25 -10.28 -4.50 15.67
CA LYS A 25 -11.58 -4.53 16.36
C LYS A 25 -12.38 -3.23 16.15
N SER A 26 -11.72 -2.09 15.97
CA SER A 26 -12.40 -0.79 15.73
C SER A 26 -12.99 -0.65 14.33
N ASN A 27 -12.72 -1.58 13.40
CA ASN A 27 -13.14 -1.54 11.99
C ASN A 27 -12.68 -0.29 11.20
N THR A 28 -11.79 0.51 11.75
CA THR A 28 -11.23 1.70 11.11
C THR A 28 -9.74 1.56 10.85
N ASN A 29 -9.02 1.02 11.84
CA ASN A 29 -7.58 0.78 11.77
C ASN A 29 -7.28 -0.61 11.18
N TRP A 30 -6.04 -0.81 10.71
CA TRP A 30 -5.59 -2.09 10.18
C TRP A 30 -4.45 -2.72 10.99
N ASN A 31 -4.29 -4.03 10.83
CA ASN A 31 -3.10 -4.77 11.22
C ASN A 31 -2.48 -5.38 9.96
N LEU A 32 -1.17 -5.23 9.82
CA LEU A 32 -0.35 -5.97 8.87
C LEU A 32 0.32 -7.13 9.60
N THR A 33 0.22 -8.32 9.04
CA THR A 33 0.93 -9.51 9.51
C THR A 33 1.72 -10.13 8.37
N LEU A 34 2.77 -10.86 8.68
CA LEU A 34 3.41 -11.78 7.75
C LEU A 34 2.48 -12.96 7.40
N ALA A 35 2.91 -13.80 6.46
CA ALA A 35 2.16 -14.98 6.00
C ALA A 35 1.85 -15.97 7.13
N ASP A 36 2.81 -16.14 8.04
CA ASP A 36 2.74 -16.97 9.26
C ASP A 36 1.87 -16.35 10.38
N LYS A 37 1.25 -15.19 10.11
CA LYS A 37 0.45 -14.37 11.04
C LYS A 37 1.26 -13.65 12.13
N THR A 38 2.59 -13.65 12.03
CA THR A 38 3.44 -12.81 12.89
C THR A 38 3.08 -11.35 12.67
N PRO A 39 2.70 -10.59 13.71
CA PRO A 39 2.32 -9.20 13.54
C PRO A 39 3.51 -8.32 13.17
N LEU A 40 3.31 -7.45 12.18
CA LEU A 40 4.34 -6.56 11.66
C LEU A 40 4.08 -5.11 12.03
N TYR A 41 2.90 -4.59 11.65
CA TYR A 41 2.52 -3.20 11.92
C TYR A 41 1.06 -3.07 12.36
N TYR A 42 0.83 -2.20 13.33
CA TYR A 42 -0.48 -1.60 13.59
C TYR A 42 -0.59 -0.32 12.77
N VAL A 43 -1.60 -0.24 11.91
CA VAL A 43 -1.84 0.89 11.02
C VAL A 43 -3.00 1.71 11.55
N ARG A 44 -2.68 2.86 12.14
CA ARG A 44 -3.68 3.84 12.56
C ARG A 44 -4.15 4.61 11.34
N THR A 45 -5.46 4.75 11.17
CA THR A 45 -6.08 5.61 10.16
C THR A 45 -6.90 6.71 10.83
N LEU A 46 -6.74 7.94 10.38
CA LEU A 46 -7.46 9.11 10.87
C LEU A 46 -8.11 9.86 9.71
N VAL A 47 -9.37 10.27 9.89
CA VAL A 47 -10.16 10.96 8.87
C VAL A 47 -10.33 12.43 9.28
N PHE A 48 -10.13 13.36 8.35
CA PHE A 48 -10.28 14.81 8.54
C PHE A 48 -9.51 15.42 9.73
N THR A 49 -8.22 15.13 9.86
CA THR A 49 -7.41 15.73 10.92
C THR A 49 -6.68 16.99 10.47
N PHE A 50 -6.41 17.89 11.42
CA PHE A 50 -5.47 19.00 11.26
C PHE A 50 -4.24 18.68 12.13
N GLY A 51 -3.04 18.79 11.54
CA GLY A 51 -1.78 18.62 12.26
C GLY A 51 -1.47 17.20 12.72
N ARG A 52 -2.20 16.17 12.26
CA ARG A 52 -1.89 14.76 12.55
C ARG A 52 -1.82 13.96 11.24
N PRO A 53 -0.94 12.96 11.13
CA PRO A 53 -0.91 12.10 9.97
C PRO A 53 -2.19 11.26 9.82
N GLU A 54 -2.72 11.21 8.59
CA GLU A 54 -3.88 10.39 8.26
C GLU A 54 -3.58 8.89 8.34
N ILE A 55 -2.34 8.48 8.09
CA ILE A 55 -1.87 7.12 8.32
C ILE A 55 -0.63 7.15 9.20
N THR A 56 -0.56 6.24 10.16
CA THR A 56 0.63 6.03 11.01
C THR A 56 0.88 4.54 11.17
N LEU A 57 2.08 4.10 10.85
CA LEU A 57 2.56 2.74 11.05
C LEU A 57 3.29 2.67 12.38
N HIS A 58 2.77 1.85 13.27
CA HIS A 58 3.40 1.49 14.53
C HIS A 58 4.01 0.11 14.41
N ALA A 59 5.25 -0.08 14.87
CA ALA A 59 5.87 -1.39 14.96
C ALA A 59 5.05 -2.34 15.86
N GLY A 60 4.85 -3.59 15.41
CA GLY A 60 4.12 -4.61 16.14
C GLY A 60 2.61 -4.59 15.91
N ASN A 61 1.81 -4.95 16.92
CA ASN A 61 0.36 -5.17 16.78
C ASN A 61 -0.52 -4.17 17.56
N THR A 62 0.08 -3.15 18.18
CA THR A 62 -0.64 -2.16 18.98
C THR A 62 -0.28 -0.74 18.57
N ARG A 63 -1.16 0.20 18.93
CA ARG A 63 -0.92 1.64 18.75
C ARG A 63 0.20 2.23 19.63
N ASN A 64 0.73 1.43 20.56
CA ASN A 64 1.75 1.86 21.52
C ASN A 64 3.16 1.53 21.05
N GLY A 65 3.31 0.80 19.94
CA GLY A 65 4.61 0.55 19.34
C GLY A 65 5.19 1.81 18.69
N ASP A 66 6.50 1.81 18.50
CA ASP A 66 7.24 2.94 17.93
C ASP A 66 6.72 3.30 16.54
N VAL A 67 6.66 4.60 16.25
CA VAL A 67 6.24 5.07 14.93
C VAL A 67 7.40 4.92 13.97
N VAL A 68 7.17 4.17 12.89
CA VAL A 68 8.21 3.91 11.88
C VAL A 68 7.94 4.62 10.55
N ALA A 69 6.70 5.06 10.35
CA ALA A 69 6.28 5.72 9.12
C ALA A 69 4.93 6.41 9.26
N VAL A 70 4.73 7.47 8.49
CA VAL A 70 3.51 8.29 8.47
C VAL A 70 3.14 8.71 7.05
N SER A 71 1.85 8.94 6.79
CA SER A 71 1.40 9.54 5.53
C SER A 71 0.42 10.67 5.79
N ASN A 72 0.65 11.79 5.12
CA ASN A 72 -0.19 12.99 5.18
C ASN A 72 -0.89 13.21 3.84
N PHE A 73 -2.21 13.36 3.85
CA PHE A 73 -2.98 13.65 2.65
C PHE A 73 -3.02 15.15 2.44
N LEU A 74 -2.39 15.63 1.36
CA LEU A 74 -2.51 17.04 1.02
C LEU A 74 -3.96 17.32 0.60
N LYS A 75 -4.67 18.07 1.44
CA LYS A 75 -6.10 18.38 1.28
C LYS A 75 -6.33 19.03 -0.08
N LEU A 76 -7.41 18.61 -0.76
CA LEU A 76 -7.78 19.05 -2.12
C LEU A 76 -6.70 18.80 -3.20
N SER A 77 -5.63 18.07 -2.88
CA SER A 77 -4.56 17.72 -3.80
C SER A 77 -4.61 16.23 -4.15
N SER A 78 -4.07 15.90 -5.32
CA SER A 78 -3.83 14.54 -5.77
C SER A 78 -2.57 13.91 -5.16
N LYS A 79 -1.85 14.65 -4.31
CA LYS A 79 -0.60 14.28 -3.67
C LYS A 79 -0.80 13.84 -2.22
N SER A 80 0.11 13.01 -1.74
CA SER A 80 0.27 12.66 -0.32
C SER A 80 1.77 12.70 0.01
N LYS A 81 2.12 13.10 1.23
CA LYS A 81 3.50 13.03 1.73
C LYS A 81 3.68 11.71 2.45
N LEU A 82 4.73 10.99 2.12
CA LEU A 82 5.16 9.77 2.81
C LEU A 82 6.36 10.14 3.68
N GLY A 83 6.28 9.86 4.97
CA GLY A 83 7.37 10.07 5.91
C GLY A 83 7.85 8.73 6.44
N LEU A 84 9.13 8.45 6.30
CA LEU A 84 9.81 7.32 6.91
C LEU A 84 10.54 7.82 8.16
N GLY A 85 10.33 7.14 9.29
CA GLY A 85 10.82 7.53 10.60
C GLY A 85 9.71 7.97 11.57
N ASP A 86 10.13 8.45 12.73
CA ASP A 86 9.26 8.96 13.78
C ASP A 86 8.98 10.46 13.57
N PRO A 87 7.71 10.90 13.41
CA PRO A 87 7.36 12.32 13.28
C PRO A 87 7.78 13.19 14.47
N ASP A 88 8.01 12.62 15.66
CA ASP A 88 8.52 13.35 16.82
C ASP A 88 10.03 13.63 16.69
N ASN A 89 10.74 12.90 15.82
CA ASN A 89 12.16 13.07 15.49
C ASN A 89 12.33 13.68 14.09
N VAL A 90 11.81 14.89 13.89
CA VAL A 90 11.72 15.57 12.57
C VAL A 90 13.05 15.63 11.80
N GLY A 91 14.19 15.73 12.50
CA GLY A 91 15.52 15.80 11.86
C GLY A 91 15.98 14.52 11.18
N GLU A 92 15.40 13.37 11.55
CA GLU A 92 15.74 12.05 11.00
C GLU A 92 14.70 11.55 9.98
N MET A 93 13.61 12.31 9.81
CA MET A 93 12.54 11.97 8.89
C MET A 93 12.98 12.07 7.43
N VAL A 94 12.75 11.00 6.67
CA VAL A 94 12.87 11.01 5.21
C VAL A 94 11.50 11.20 4.59
N TRP A 95 11.32 12.29 3.84
CA TRP A 95 10.04 12.66 3.24
C TRP A 95 10.03 12.48 1.72
N GLU A 96 9.01 11.79 1.24
CA GLU A 96 8.76 11.55 -0.18
C GLU A 96 7.39 12.02 -0.63
N ASP A 97 7.25 12.33 -1.92
CA ASP A 97 5.99 12.69 -2.54
C ASP A 97 5.36 11.49 -3.27
N LEU A 98 4.17 11.09 -2.83
CA LEU A 98 3.31 10.18 -3.56
C LEU A 98 2.31 10.98 -4.41
N THR A 99 2.53 10.98 -5.72
CA THR A 99 1.73 11.76 -6.68
C THR A 99 0.87 10.84 -7.53
N LYS A 100 -0.43 11.17 -7.66
CA LYS A 100 -1.30 10.54 -8.66
C LYS A 100 -1.03 11.13 -10.04
N GLU A 101 -0.61 10.28 -10.97
CA GLU A 101 -0.28 10.68 -12.34
C GLU A 101 -1.47 10.55 -13.31
N SER A 102 -2.39 9.64 -13.04
CA SER A 102 -3.56 9.44 -13.91
C SER A 102 -4.80 10.17 -13.42
N ARG A 103 -5.72 10.52 -14.34
CA ARG A 103 -7.00 11.16 -13.98
C ARG A 103 -7.93 10.21 -13.21
N ASP A 104 -7.98 8.95 -13.61
CA ASP A 104 -8.88 7.88 -13.14
C ASP A 104 -8.42 7.14 -11.86
N HIS A 105 -7.36 7.63 -11.19
CA HIS A 105 -6.80 7.00 -10.00
C HIS A 105 -6.24 5.59 -10.24
N SER A 106 -5.74 5.32 -11.44
CA SER A 106 -5.07 4.07 -11.81
C SER A 106 -3.54 4.13 -11.73
N ARG A 107 -2.91 5.30 -11.63
CA ARG A 107 -1.44 5.41 -11.58
C ARG A 107 -0.96 6.40 -10.52
N TYR A 108 -0.02 5.96 -9.69
CA TYR A 108 0.66 6.77 -8.68
C TYR A 108 2.16 6.52 -8.73
N ARG A 109 2.94 7.55 -8.40
CA ARG A 109 4.40 7.55 -8.44
C ARG A 109 4.97 8.11 -7.14
N PHE A 110 6.03 7.48 -6.66
CA PHE A 110 6.94 8.08 -5.69
C PHE A 110 8.38 7.68 -6.05
N GLU A 111 9.34 8.31 -5.40
CA GLU A 111 10.75 7.94 -5.51
C GLU A 111 11.31 7.71 -4.12
N MET A 112 12.39 6.94 -4.03
CA MET A 112 13.21 6.88 -2.82
C MET A 112 14.64 6.48 -3.16
N THR A 113 15.55 6.73 -2.23
CA THR A 113 16.93 6.24 -2.31
C THR A 113 16.98 4.77 -1.87
N VAL A 114 17.60 3.91 -2.68
CA VAL A 114 17.77 2.48 -2.39
C VAL A 114 19.22 2.05 -2.56
N PRO A 115 19.68 0.98 -1.88
CA PRO A 115 20.98 0.39 -2.14
C PRO A 115 21.13 -0.08 -3.58
N SER A 116 22.32 0.08 -4.14
CA SER A 116 22.73 -0.36 -5.46
C SER A 116 24.17 -0.91 -5.42
N GLY A 117 24.59 -1.64 -6.45
CA GLY A 117 25.91 -2.30 -6.49
C GLY A 117 27.10 -1.35 -6.32
N SER A 118 26.92 -0.05 -6.59
CA SER A 118 27.93 1.01 -6.44
C SER A 118 27.67 1.98 -5.27
N GLY A 119 26.71 1.69 -4.38
CA GLY A 119 26.36 2.54 -3.25
C GLY A 119 24.85 2.73 -3.12
N PHE A 120 24.36 3.94 -3.34
CA PHE A 120 22.94 4.27 -3.28
C PHE A 120 22.49 4.96 -4.56
N GLU A 121 21.28 4.68 -4.99
CA GLU A 121 20.68 5.32 -6.17
C GLU A 121 19.26 5.82 -5.87
N ARG A 122 18.87 6.90 -6.53
CA ARG A 122 17.52 7.46 -6.46
C ARG A 122 16.65 6.77 -7.51
N LYS A 123 15.68 5.95 -7.08
CA LYS A 123 14.80 5.18 -7.96
C LYS A 123 13.36 5.64 -7.88
N GLY A 124 12.69 5.59 -9.03
CA GLY A 124 11.26 5.84 -9.17
C GLY A 124 10.46 4.54 -9.14
N PHE A 125 9.31 4.59 -8.48
CA PHE A 125 8.42 3.45 -8.33
C PHE A 125 6.97 3.82 -8.63
N LEU A 126 6.25 2.89 -9.25
CA LEU A 126 4.90 3.09 -9.74
C LEU A 126 3.92 2.09 -9.14
N TRP A 127 2.82 2.60 -8.63
CA TRP A 127 1.61 1.81 -8.38
C TRP A 127 0.66 1.96 -9.57
N LYS A 128 0.39 0.86 -10.28
CA LYS A 128 -0.51 0.80 -11.43
C LYS A 128 -1.71 -0.09 -11.09
N ARG A 129 -2.95 0.38 -11.31
CA ARG A 129 -4.15 -0.45 -11.13
C ARG A 129 -4.07 -1.65 -12.07
N THR A 130 -4.50 -2.80 -11.59
CA THR A 130 -4.43 -4.05 -12.36
C THR A 130 -5.69 -4.88 -12.15
N SER A 131 -6.14 -5.53 -13.22
CA SER A 131 -7.16 -6.59 -13.18
C SER A 131 -6.59 -7.97 -13.52
N SER A 132 -5.28 -8.06 -13.76
CA SER A 132 -4.59 -9.23 -14.29
C SER A 132 -3.34 -9.63 -13.51
N VAL A 133 -3.06 -9.01 -12.36
CA VAL A 133 -1.95 -9.40 -11.48
C VAL A 133 -2.52 -9.63 -10.09
N GLY A 134 -2.62 -10.91 -9.72
CA GLY A 134 -3.05 -11.41 -8.42
C GLY A 134 -1.89 -11.65 -7.46
N VAL A 135 -2.22 -11.76 -6.17
CA VAL A 135 -1.28 -12.15 -5.11
C VAL A 135 -1.76 -13.47 -4.51
N ASP A 136 -0.89 -14.48 -4.51
CA ASP A 136 -1.11 -15.76 -3.81
C ASP A 136 -2.50 -16.37 -4.09
N GLY A 137 -2.75 -16.71 -5.37
CA GLY A 137 -4.00 -17.32 -5.84
C GLY A 137 -5.21 -16.38 -5.89
N SER A 138 -5.02 -15.09 -5.60
CA SER A 138 -6.12 -14.12 -5.56
C SER A 138 -6.41 -13.58 -6.96
N LYS A 139 -7.56 -13.94 -7.53
CA LYS A 139 -8.02 -13.37 -8.81
C LYS A 139 -8.52 -11.92 -8.63
N PRO A 140 -7.79 -10.90 -9.13
CA PRO A 140 -8.26 -9.52 -9.06
C PRO A 140 -9.55 -9.38 -9.87
N SER A 141 -10.62 -8.85 -9.28
CA SER A 141 -11.81 -8.51 -10.05
C SER A 141 -11.52 -7.28 -10.93
N VAL A 142 -11.94 -7.34 -12.21
CA VAL A 142 -11.90 -6.20 -13.14
C VAL A 142 -12.67 -4.99 -12.62
N LEU A 143 -13.72 -5.24 -11.83
CA LEU A 143 -14.57 -4.20 -11.26
C LEU A 143 -13.97 -3.56 -10.00
N SER A 144 -12.92 -4.15 -9.42
CA SER A 144 -12.31 -3.61 -8.20
C SER A 144 -11.33 -2.48 -8.54
N ALA A 145 -11.57 -1.30 -7.97
CA ALA A 145 -10.62 -0.18 -8.03
C ALA A 145 -9.44 -0.34 -7.05
N ARG A 146 -9.40 -1.44 -6.29
CA ARG A 146 -8.49 -1.68 -5.15
C ARG A 146 -7.41 -2.73 -5.43
N ASN A 147 -7.09 -3.01 -6.69
CA ASN A 147 -6.02 -3.94 -7.06
C ASN A 147 -4.91 -3.17 -7.77
N PHE A 148 -3.68 -3.29 -7.30
CA PHE A 148 -2.55 -2.54 -7.83
C PHE A 148 -1.32 -3.43 -7.95
N LYS A 149 -0.55 -3.27 -9.03
CA LYS A 149 0.81 -3.77 -9.15
C LYS A 149 1.80 -2.66 -8.84
N PHE A 150 2.91 -3.03 -8.23
CA PHE A 150 4.03 -2.17 -7.89
C PHE A 150 5.20 -2.46 -8.82
N VAL A 151 5.75 -1.42 -9.43
CA VAL A 151 6.62 -1.53 -10.60
C VAL A 151 7.83 -0.61 -10.45
N ASP A 152 9.01 -1.10 -10.81
CA ASP A 152 10.19 -0.27 -11.02
C ASP A 152 9.96 0.62 -12.24
N GLU A 153 10.11 1.95 -12.09
CA GLU A 153 9.76 2.88 -13.16
C GLU A 153 10.65 2.73 -14.40
N GLN A 154 11.92 2.43 -14.22
CA GLN A 154 12.90 2.41 -15.29
C GLN A 154 12.86 1.10 -16.08
N THR A 155 12.77 -0.03 -15.38
CA THR A 155 12.83 -1.38 -15.97
C THR A 155 11.45 -1.95 -16.30
N GLU A 156 10.38 -1.32 -15.80
CA GLU A 156 9.00 -1.82 -15.85
C GLU A 156 8.77 -3.17 -15.16
N GLU A 157 9.76 -3.65 -14.40
CA GLU A 157 9.67 -4.90 -13.65
C GLU A 157 8.58 -4.83 -12.56
N VAL A 158 7.75 -5.86 -12.47
CA VAL A 158 6.74 -5.95 -11.40
C VAL A 158 7.39 -6.46 -10.12
N LEU A 159 7.71 -5.52 -9.24
CA LEU A 159 8.35 -5.78 -7.95
C LEU A 159 7.38 -6.28 -6.89
N GLY A 160 6.08 -6.02 -7.04
CA GLY A 160 5.10 -6.38 -6.03
C GLY A 160 3.66 -6.13 -6.45
N ALA A 161 2.72 -6.40 -5.56
CA ALA A 161 1.31 -6.12 -5.79
C ALA A 161 0.52 -6.03 -4.48
N TYR A 162 -0.66 -5.42 -4.57
CA TYR A 162 -1.74 -5.51 -3.61
C TYR A 162 -2.99 -6.06 -4.31
N THR A 163 -3.60 -7.08 -3.71
CA THR A 163 -4.88 -7.62 -4.14
C THR A 163 -5.88 -7.56 -2.99
N ASN A 164 -7.06 -7.01 -3.28
CA ASN A 164 -8.15 -6.97 -2.31
C ASN A 164 -8.73 -8.37 -2.07
N ASN A 165 -9.26 -8.60 -0.88
CA ASN A 165 -9.84 -9.90 -0.52
C ASN A 165 -11.27 -10.09 -1.07
N GLY A 166 -11.88 -9.01 -1.60
CA GLY A 166 -13.27 -9.00 -2.07
C GLY A 166 -14.27 -9.34 -0.96
N LEU A 167 -15.40 -9.95 -1.32
CA LEU A 167 -16.46 -10.35 -0.38
C LEU A 167 -16.16 -11.63 0.41
N LYS A 168 -14.93 -12.17 0.32
CA LYS A 168 -14.55 -13.44 0.97
C LYS A 168 -14.34 -13.34 2.48
N SER A 169 -14.17 -12.13 3.02
CA SER A 169 -14.01 -11.90 4.45
C SER A 169 -14.40 -10.48 4.82
N ILE A 170 -15.08 -10.32 5.95
CA ILE A 170 -15.39 -9.02 6.54
C ILE A 170 -14.11 -8.38 7.12
N LYS A 171 -13.24 -9.19 7.74
CA LYS A 171 -12.05 -8.69 8.46
C LYS A 171 -10.82 -8.60 7.57
N LYS A 172 -10.53 -9.60 6.73
CA LYS A 172 -9.35 -9.57 5.84
C LYS A 172 -9.62 -8.63 4.67
N GLN A 173 -8.83 -7.57 4.56
CA GLN A 173 -8.98 -6.54 3.52
C GLN A 173 -8.24 -6.89 2.23
N GLY A 174 -7.10 -7.58 2.33
CA GLY A 174 -6.31 -7.96 1.17
C GLY A 174 -4.97 -8.58 1.54
N LYS A 175 -4.12 -8.70 0.53
CA LYS A 175 -2.73 -9.17 0.65
C LYS A 175 -1.81 -8.24 -0.14
N PHE A 176 -0.65 -7.94 0.41
CA PHE A 176 0.50 -7.42 -0.33
C PHE A 176 1.46 -8.57 -0.61
N GLN A 177 2.16 -8.49 -1.73
CA GLN A 177 3.33 -9.30 -2.02
C GLN A 177 4.43 -8.38 -2.54
N LEU A 178 5.64 -8.55 -2.02
CA LEU A 178 6.85 -7.87 -2.47
C LEU A 178 7.86 -8.94 -2.88
N ASN A 179 8.41 -8.85 -4.08
CA ASN A 179 9.34 -9.81 -4.67
C ASN A 179 10.79 -9.33 -4.66
N THR A 180 11.05 -8.11 -4.19
CA THR A 180 12.40 -7.54 -4.15
C THR A 180 12.73 -7.05 -2.76
N SER A 181 14.01 -7.03 -2.43
CA SER A 181 14.51 -6.53 -1.15
C SER A 181 15.57 -5.46 -1.38
N TYR A 182 15.23 -4.22 -1.03
CA TYR A 182 16.17 -3.11 -0.92
C TYR A 182 16.36 -2.68 0.56
N GLY A 183 16.06 -3.58 1.49
CA GLY A 183 16.10 -3.33 2.93
C GLY A 183 14.76 -2.90 3.54
N LYS A 184 14.79 -2.69 4.86
CA LYS A 184 13.58 -2.51 5.69
C LYS A 184 12.81 -1.22 5.39
N ASP A 185 13.55 -0.16 5.07
CA ASP A 185 12.97 1.15 4.74
C ASP A 185 12.18 1.08 3.44
N PHE A 186 12.69 0.35 2.45
CA PHE A 186 11.99 0.11 1.19
C PHE A 186 10.72 -0.72 1.39
N GLU A 187 10.78 -1.80 2.18
CA GLU A 187 9.58 -2.59 2.55
C GLU A 187 8.52 -1.71 3.23
N THR A 188 8.96 -0.85 4.15
CA THR A 188 8.10 0.08 4.89
C THR A 188 7.45 1.10 3.96
N MET A 189 8.21 1.68 3.04
CA MET A 189 7.72 2.63 2.04
C MET A 189 6.79 1.98 1.01
N PHE A 190 7.07 0.74 0.60
CA PHE A 190 6.17 -0.07 -0.22
C PHE A 190 4.82 -0.25 0.48
N LEU A 191 4.81 -0.69 1.74
CA LEU A 191 3.57 -0.88 2.50
C LEU A 191 2.84 0.44 2.73
N LEU A 192 3.55 1.48 3.19
CA LEU A 192 2.97 2.80 3.48
C LEU A 192 2.32 3.44 2.23
N SER A 193 3.01 3.40 1.09
CA SER A 193 2.50 3.97 -0.16
C SER A 193 1.27 3.21 -0.66
N GLY A 194 1.28 1.87 -0.62
CA GLY A 194 0.14 1.04 -0.97
C GLY A 194 -1.07 1.27 -0.06
N LEU A 195 -0.86 1.35 1.27
CA LEU A 195 -1.90 1.67 2.25
C LEU A 195 -2.47 3.07 2.05
N THR A 196 -1.63 4.05 1.69
CA THR A 196 -2.04 5.41 1.36
C THR A 196 -3.01 5.43 0.17
N ILE A 197 -2.68 4.70 -0.89
CA ILE A 197 -3.55 4.59 -2.10
C ILE A 197 -4.86 3.88 -1.76
N LEU A 198 -4.78 2.82 -0.96
CA LEU A 198 -5.94 2.04 -0.53
C LEU A 198 -6.90 2.91 0.29
N GLU A 199 -6.42 3.61 1.31
CA GLU A 199 -7.24 4.47 2.17
C GLU A 199 -7.89 5.60 1.37
N ARG A 200 -7.15 6.24 0.45
CA ARG A 200 -7.72 7.25 -0.45
C ARG A 200 -8.80 6.68 -1.36
N THR A 201 -8.66 5.42 -1.76
CA THR A 201 -9.67 4.72 -2.57
C THR A 201 -10.91 4.39 -1.76
N ILE A 202 -10.75 3.90 -0.53
CA ILE A 202 -11.85 3.64 0.41
C ILE A 202 -12.65 4.92 0.69
N ARG A 203 -11.97 6.04 1.01
CA ARG A 203 -12.63 7.33 1.26
C ARG A 203 -13.40 7.84 0.04
N ARG A 204 -12.83 7.70 -1.16
CA ARG A 204 -13.48 8.10 -2.42
C ARG A 204 -14.74 7.28 -2.69
N GLU A 205 -14.68 5.97 -2.45
CA GLU A 205 -15.84 5.10 -2.60
C GLU A 205 -16.92 5.43 -1.57
N ALA A 206 -16.56 5.64 -0.29
CA ALA A 206 -17.51 6.04 0.74
C ALA A 206 -18.24 7.36 0.38
N ALA A 207 -17.51 8.37 -0.10
CA ALA A 207 -18.09 9.65 -0.51
C ALA A 207 -19.09 9.53 -1.68
N ARG A 208 -18.93 8.54 -2.57
CA ARG A 208 -19.88 8.27 -3.65
C ARG A 208 -21.17 7.64 -3.14
N HIS A 209 -21.09 6.80 -2.11
CA HIS A 209 -22.27 6.14 -1.54
C HIS A 209 -23.08 7.09 -0.64
N SER A 210 -22.45 8.06 0.01
CA SER A 210 -23.15 9.07 0.82
C SER A 210 -23.91 10.12 0.00
N GLY A 211 -23.62 10.26 -1.30
CA GLY A 211 -24.27 11.24 -2.19
C GLY A 211 -25.52 10.75 -2.91
N GLY A 212 -25.94 9.49 -2.71
CA GLY A 212 -27.06 8.86 -3.45
C GLY A 212 -28.44 8.96 -2.80
N GLY A 213 -28.59 9.70 -1.70
CA GLY A 213 -29.84 9.77 -0.91
C GLY A 213 -30.78 10.92 -1.27
N GLY A 214 -30.85 11.30 -2.55
CA GLY A 214 -31.72 12.39 -3.02
C GLY A 214 -32.34 12.06 -4.37
N ALA A 215 -33.48 11.38 -4.34
CA ALA A 215 -34.48 11.33 -5.39
C ALA A 215 -35.85 11.18 -4.72
#